data_AF-S4R9V7-F1
#
_entry.id   AF-S4R9V7-F1
#
_cell.length_a   1.000
_cell.length_b   1.000
_cell.length_c   1.000
_cell.angle_alpha   90.00
_cell.angle_beta   90.00
_cell.angle_gamma   90.00
#
_symmetry.space_group_name_H-M   'P 1'
#
loop_
_entity.id
_entity.type
_entity.pdbx_description
1 polymer ?
#
loop_
_entity_poly.entity_id
_entity_poly.type
_entity_poly.pdbx_seq_one_letter_code
_entity_poly.pdbx_strand_id
1 'polypeptide(L)'
;MAFYAPAQSDIVNPAIPYVGMIFGGLSDGKMVMIKGMVPHHSGRFQIDFQCGSSVTPRADVAFHFNPRWDEGPQQVVCNTLQRQAWGKEQRAYNTIMRGQAFEIIFMVSNHSFKKHVSKKCAHARQ
;
A
#
# COMPACT_ATOMS: atom_id res chain seq x y z
N MET A 1 13.91 9.53 29.82
CA MET A 1 12.43 9.55 29.69
C MET A 1 12.10 9.11 28.28
N ALA A 2 11.42 7.98 28.10
CA ALA A 2 10.96 7.56 26.77
C ALA A 2 9.57 8.14 26.54
N PHE A 3 9.45 9.08 25.60
CA PHE A 3 8.16 9.54 25.12
C PHE A 3 7.59 8.42 24.24
N TYR A 4 6.67 7.62 24.77
CA TYR A 4 5.85 6.75 23.94
C TYR A 4 4.95 7.65 23.09
N ALA A 5 5.27 7.77 21.80
CA ALA A 5 4.33 8.35 20.85
C ALA A 5 3.05 7.49 20.89
N PRO A 6 1.86 8.09 21.06
CA PRO A 6 0.63 7.31 21.07
C PRO A 6 0.51 6.57 19.74
N ALA A 7 0.18 5.28 19.82
CA ALA A 7 -0.09 4.47 18.64
C ALA A 7 -1.29 5.08 17.88
N GLN A 8 -1.16 5.22 16.55
CA GLN A 8 -2.27 5.63 15.70
C GLN A 8 -3.37 4.58 15.79
N SER A 9 -4.60 5.00 16.10
CA SER A 9 -5.76 4.12 16.10
C SER A 9 -6.00 3.55 14.70
N ASP A 10 -6.49 2.31 14.65
CA ASP A 10 -6.84 1.65 13.40
C ASP A 10 -7.93 2.43 12.65
N ILE A 11 -7.77 2.51 11.33
CA ILE A 11 -8.78 3.03 10.41
C ILE A 11 -9.59 1.84 9.90
N VAL A 12 -10.88 1.79 10.24
CA VAL A 12 -11.75 0.64 9.93
C VAL A 12 -12.73 1.01 8.84
N ASN A 13 -12.82 0.18 7.79
CA ASN A 13 -13.74 0.32 6.65
C ASN A 13 -13.82 1.74 6.05
N PRO A 14 -12.68 2.36 5.68
CA PRO A 14 -12.72 3.66 5.04
C PRO A 14 -13.41 3.58 3.66
N ALA A 15 -14.12 4.64 3.28
CA ALA A 15 -14.58 4.79 1.90
C ALA A 15 -13.38 4.93 0.95
N ILE A 16 -13.48 4.34 -0.25
CA ILE A 16 -12.43 4.38 -1.28
C ILE A 16 -12.88 5.32 -2.41
N PRO A 17 -12.05 6.30 -2.85
CA PRO A 17 -10.66 6.51 -2.46
C PRO A 17 -10.49 7.06 -1.04
N TYR A 18 -9.48 6.56 -0.34
CA TYR A 18 -9.11 7.01 1.01
C TYR A 18 -7.81 7.81 0.97
N VAL A 19 -7.80 8.97 1.64
CA VAL A 19 -6.60 9.78 1.88
C VAL A 19 -6.56 10.11 3.37
N GLY A 20 -5.46 9.77 4.03
CA GLY A 20 -5.30 9.92 5.47
C GLY A 20 -3.88 10.24 5.88
N MET A 21 -3.73 10.93 7.01
CA MET A 21 -2.43 11.24 7.58
C MET A 21 -1.86 10.00 8.30
N ILE A 22 -0.58 9.76 8.10
CA ILE A 22 0.21 8.83 8.92
C ILE A 22 0.80 9.67 10.07
N PHE A 23 0.29 9.49 11.29
CA PHE A 23 0.72 10.29 12.45
C PHE A 23 2.22 10.09 12.70
N GLY A 24 2.98 11.19 12.76
CA GLY A 24 4.43 11.16 12.90
C GLY A 24 5.19 10.78 11.62
N GLY A 25 4.52 10.70 10.46
CA GLY A 25 5.15 10.41 9.17
C GLY A 25 5.67 8.98 9.05
N LEU A 26 6.41 8.70 7.98
CA LEU A 26 7.12 7.44 7.78
C LEU A 26 8.56 7.59 8.28
N SER A 27 9.00 6.70 9.16
CA SER A 27 10.34 6.67 9.74
C SER A 27 10.88 5.25 9.76
N ASP A 28 12.19 5.08 9.84
CA ASP A 28 12.84 3.76 9.94
C ASP A 28 12.20 2.88 11.02
N GLY A 29 11.98 1.61 10.69
CA GLY A 29 11.32 0.64 11.56
C GLY A 29 9.80 0.77 11.65
N LYS A 30 9.19 1.83 11.10
CA LYS A 30 7.73 1.99 11.11
C LYS A 30 7.07 0.98 10.18
N MET A 31 5.95 0.42 10.64
CA MET A 31 5.13 -0.51 9.88
C MET A 31 3.77 0.10 9.56
N VAL A 32 3.30 -0.10 8.33
CA VAL A 32 1.94 0.21 7.91
C VAL A 32 1.31 -1.09 7.45
N MET A 33 0.26 -1.52 8.14
CA MET A 33 -0.49 -2.73 7.83
C MET A 33 -1.80 -2.36 7.14
N ILE A 34 -2.06 -2.99 6.00
CA ILE A 34 -3.29 -2.82 5.23
C ILE A 34 -3.93 -4.19 5.03
N LYS A 35 -5.19 -4.30 5.46
CA LYS A 35 -6.04 -5.48 5.26
C LYS A 35 -7.18 -5.12 4.34
N GLY A 36 -7.55 -6.05 3.47
CA GLY A 36 -8.67 -5.82 2.56
C GLY A 36 -9.00 -7.04 1.72
N MET A 37 -9.91 -6.85 0.76
CA MET A 37 -10.27 -7.83 -0.24
C MET A 37 -10.42 -7.11 -1.58
N VAL A 38 -9.89 -7.70 -2.64
CA VAL A 38 -10.04 -7.15 -3.99
C VAL A 38 -11.30 -7.73 -4.62
N PRO A 39 -12.24 -6.93 -5.17
CA PRO A 39 -13.39 -7.46 -5.90
C PRO A 39 -13.00 -8.36 -7.08
N HIS A 40 -13.86 -9.33 -7.42
CA HIS A 40 -13.59 -10.33 -8.48
C HIS A 40 -13.24 -9.75 -9.85
N HIS A 41 -13.80 -8.57 -10.19
CA HIS A 41 -13.68 -7.94 -11.50
C HIS A 41 -12.76 -6.70 -11.50
N SER A 42 -12.00 -6.47 -10.44
CA SER A 42 -11.05 -5.36 -10.40
C SER A 42 -9.88 -5.59 -11.37
N GLY A 43 -9.57 -4.58 -12.17
CA GLY A 43 -8.37 -4.55 -13.03
C GLY A 43 -7.10 -4.23 -12.25
N ARG A 44 -7.18 -3.28 -11.30
CA ARG A 44 -6.05 -2.85 -10.45
C ARG A 44 -6.52 -2.08 -9.22
N PHE A 45 -5.63 -1.91 -8.24
CA PHE A 45 -5.77 -0.92 -7.17
C PHE A 45 -4.40 -0.34 -6.82
N GLN A 46 -4.33 0.76 -6.07
CA GLN A 46 -3.05 1.33 -5.65
C GLN A 46 -3.05 1.74 -4.17
N ILE A 47 -1.86 1.66 -3.57
CA ILE A 47 -1.52 2.22 -2.27
C ILE A 47 -0.37 3.20 -2.53
N ASP A 48 -0.61 4.48 -2.26
CA ASP A 48 0.37 5.55 -2.48
C ASP A 48 0.79 6.14 -1.12
N PHE A 49 2.08 6.08 -0.81
CA PHE A 49 2.66 6.86 0.29
C PHE A 49 3.10 8.21 -0.26
N GLN A 50 2.37 9.27 0.12
CA GLN A 50 2.50 10.60 -0.48
C GLN A 50 3.16 11.62 0.44
N CYS A 51 3.88 12.57 -0.15
CA CYS A 51 4.44 13.73 0.52
C CYS A 51 3.40 14.87 0.55
N GLY A 52 2.35 14.69 1.36
CA GLY A 52 1.19 15.59 1.43
C GLY A 52 0.00 15.09 0.61
N SER A 53 -1.03 15.93 0.48
CA SER A 53 -2.33 15.57 -0.12
C SER A 53 -2.80 16.51 -1.22
N SER A 54 -1.92 17.38 -1.73
CA SER A 54 -2.25 18.29 -2.83
C SER A 54 -2.69 17.53 -4.09
N VAL A 55 -3.71 18.03 -4.77
CA VAL A 55 -4.23 17.46 -6.04
C VAL A 55 -3.65 18.21 -7.24
N THR A 56 -3.39 19.52 -7.12
CA THR A 56 -2.88 20.34 -8.22
C THR A 56 -1.89 21.39 -7.67
N PRO A 57 -0.57 21.20 -7.85
CA PRO A 57 0.06 20.00 -8.43
C PRO A 57 -0.17 18.77 -7.53
N ARG A 58 -0.17 17.57 -8.12
CA ARG A 58 -0.33 16.33 -7.35
C ARG A 58 0.82 16.21 -6.35
N ALA A 59 0.54 15.81 -5.12
CA ALA A 59 1.60 15.51 -4.15
C ALA A 59 2.54 14.42 -4.70
N ASP A 60 3.84 14.59 -4.48
CA ASP A 60 4.83 13.57 -4.81
C ASP A 60 4.47 12.24 -4.13
N VAL A 61 4.70 11.13 -4.82
CA VAL A 61 4.44 9.78 -4.32
C VAL A 61 5.79 9.15 -4.04
N ALA A 62 6.18 9.08 -2.78
CA ALA A 62 7.44 8.47 -2.36
C ALA A 62 7.48 6.99 -2.72
N PHE A 63 6.35 6.28 -2.52
CA PHE A 63 6.20 4.88 -2.90
C PHE A 63 4.80 4.59 -3.41
N HIS A 64 4.72 4.23 -4.69
CA HIS A 64 3.53 3.75 -5.37
C HIS A 64 3.56 2.22 -5.38
N PHE A 65 2.51 1.58 -4.88
CA PHE A 65 2.34 0.12 -4.94
C PHE A 65 1.04 -0.19 -5.67
N ASN A 66 1.13 -0.80 -6.84
CA ASN A 66 -0.01 -0.98 -7.74
C ASN A 66 -0.12 -2.41 -8.28
N PRO A 67 -0.86 -3.28 -7.56
CA PRO A 67 -1.28 -4.58 -8.07
C PRO A 67 -2.20 -4.45 -9.29
N ARG A 68 -1.90 -5.21 -10.35
CA ARG A 68 -2.60 -5.24 -11.63
C ARG A 68 -2.96 -6.67 -12.03
N TRP A 69 -4.13 -6.83 -12.64
CA TRP A 69 -4.67 -8.05 -13.24
C TRP A 69 -5.14 -7.83 -14.69
N ASP A 70 -5.05 -6.60 -15.20
CA ASP A 70 -5.54 -6.15 -16.50
C ASP A 70 -4.45 -6.11 -17.60
N GLU A 71 -3.16 -6.20 -17.24
CA GLU A 71 -2.02 -6.05 -18.16
C GLU A 71 -1.19 -7.34 -18.31
N GLY A 72 -1.81 -8.44 -18.74
CA GLY A 72 -1.13 -9.72 -18.94
C GLY A 72 -0.99 -10.54 -17.64
N PRO A 73 0.16 -11.21 -17.36
CA PRO A 73 0.32 -11.96 -16.12
C PRO A 73 0.20 -11.03 -14.91
N GLN A 74 -0.50 -11.50 -13.87
CA GLN A 74 -0.74 -10.69 -12.67
C GLN A 74 0.57 -10.18 -12.06
N GLN A 75 0.67 -8.87 -11.86
CA GLN A 75 1.90 -8.21 -11.47
C GLN A 75 1.65 -7.03 -10.55
N VAL A 76 2.66 -6.69 -9.75
CA VAL A 76 2.69 -5.47 -8.96
C VAL A 76 3.70 -4.54 -9.62
N VAL A 77 3.24 -3.34 -9.94
CA VAL A 77 4.11 -2.25 -10.37
C VAL A 77 4.39 -1.36 -9.16
N CYS A 78 5.67 -1.12 -8.90
CA CYS A 78 6.14 -0.14 -7.93
C CYS A 78 6.84 1.01 -8.65
N ASN A 79 6.63 2.24 -8.18
CA ASN A 79 7.29 3.42 -8.75
C ASN A 79 7.34 4.56 -7.72
N THR A 80 7.90 5.70 -8.12
CA THR A 80 7.93 6.96 -7.41
C THR A 80 7.51 8.08 -8.37
N LEU A 81 6.68 9.01 -7.88
CA LEU A 81 6.30 10.22 -8.60
C LEU A 81 7.04 11.41 -7.98
N GLN A 82 7.86 12.10 -8.75
CA GLN A 82 8.55 13.32 -8.32
C GLN A 82 8.29 14.42 -9.32
N ARG A 83 7.83 15.58 -8.83
CA ARG A 83 7.56 16.77 -9.67
C ARG A 83 6.65 16.45 -10.87
N GLN A 84 5.58 15.69 -10.61
CA GLN A 84 4.60 15.23 -11.62
C GLN A 84 5.13 14.22 -12.65
N ALA A 85 6.37 13.73 -12.53
CA ALA A 85 6.94 12.74 -13.44
C ALA A 85 7.14 11.40 -12.74
N TRP A 86 6.66 10.32 -13.37
CA TRP A 86 6.91 8.96 -12.92
C TRP A 86 8.36 8.55 -13.24
N GLY A 87 8.99 7.85 -12.31
CA GLY A 87 10.30 7.25 -12.51
C GLY A 87 10.26 5.93 -13.29
N LYS A 88 11.37 5.19 -13.22
CA LYS A 88 11.48 3.85 -13.77
C LYS A 88 10.68 2.85 -12.93
N GLU A 89 9.79 2.11 -13.57
CA GLU A 89 8.99 1.08 -12.92
C GLU A 89 9.84 -0.10 -12.42
N GLN A 90 9.46 -0.62 -11.25
CA GLN A 90 9.89 -1.92 -10.75
C GLN A 90 8.69 -2.87 -10.78
N ARG A 91 8.88 -4.08 -11.31
CA ARG A 91 7.82 -5.06 -11.49
C ARG A 91 8.11 -6.32 -10.70
N ALA A 92 7.08 -6.89 -10.09
CA ALA A 92 7.16 -8.16 -9.36
C ALA A 92 5.87 -8.97 -9.59
N TYR A 93 5.93 -10.27 -9.34
CA TYR A 93 4.73 -11.12 -9.40
C TYR A 93 3.70 -10.69 -8.33
N ASN A 94 2.41 -10.66 -8.71
CA ASN A 94 1.33 -10.36 -7.78
C ASN A 94 0.80 -11.63 -7.12
N THR A 95 0.90 -11.68 -5.80
CA THR A 95 0.41 -12.81 -4.99
C THR A 95 -1.00 -12.58 -4.42
N ILE A 96 -1.58 -11.39 -4.63
CA ILE A 96 -2.92 -11.05 -4.18
C ILE A 96 -3.95 -11.66 -5.13
N MET A 97 -4.92 -12.38 -4.57
CA MET A 97 -6.00 -13.01 -5.33
C MET A 97 -7.28 -12.19 -5.22
N ARG A 98 -7.95 -12.01 -6.36
CA ARG A 98 -9.29 -11.39 -6.40
C ARG A 98 -10.30 -12.29 -5.68
N GLY A 99 -11.22 -11.68 -4.94
CA GLY A 99 -12.19 -12.35 -4.08
C GLY A 99 -11.62 -12.91 -2.77
N GLN A 100 -10.32 -12.76 -2.52
CA GLN A 100 -9.68 -13.24 -1.29
C GLN A 100 -9.20 -12.07 -0.43
N ALA A 101 -9.25 -12.29 0.89
CA ALA A 101 -8.68 -11.37 1.84
C ALA A 101 -7.15 -11.36 1.73
N PHE A 102 -6.55 -10.19 1.86
CA PHE A 102 -5.11 -9.99 1.91
C PHE A 102 -4.71 -9.19 3.15
N GLU A 103 -3.47 -9.39 3.56
CA GLU A 103 -2.77 -8.55 4.54
C GLU A 103 -1.41 -8.16 3.95
N ILE A 104 -1.16 -6.86 3.85
CA ILE A 104 0.10 -6.30 3.39
C ILE A 104 0.73 -5.51 4.54
N ILE A 105 1.99 -5.80 4.83
CA ILE A 105 2.79 -5.03 5.80
C ILE A 105 3.90 -4.34 5.02
N PHE A 106 3.89 -3.01 5.06
CA PHE A 106 4.97 -2.16 4.57
C PHE A 106 5.87 -1.81 5.75
N MET A 107 7.12 -2.25 5.71
CA MET A 107 8.14 -1.87 6.68
C MET A 107 9.06 -0.83 6.04
N VAL A 108 9.11 0.34 6.66
CA VAL A 108 10.02 1.42 6.26
C VAL A 108 11.41 1.06 6.76
N SER A 109 12.39 1.08 5.86
CA SER A 109 13.80 1.06 6.22
C SER A 109 14.51 2.29 5.66
N ASN A 110 15.60 2.73 6.28
CA ASN A 110 16.42 3.89 5.88
C ASN A 110 16.82 3.94 4.38
N HIS A 111 16.70 2.83 3.64
CA HIS A 111 17.08 2.75 2.23
C HIS A 111 16.04 2.06 1.32
N SER A 112 14.91 1.56 1.85
CA SER A 112 13.91 0.83 1.05
C SER A 112 12.59 0.57 1.80
N PHE A 113 11.50 0.32 1.07
CA PHE A 113 10.30 -0.30 1.63
C PHE A 113 10.40 -1.83 1.48
N LYS A 114 10.29 -2.57 2.58
CA LYS A 114 10.13 -4.03 2.54
C LYS A 114 8.66 -4.38 2.61
N LYS A 115 8.17 -5.20 1.68
CA LYS A 115 6.78 -5.69 1.65
C LYS A 115 6.71 -7.13 2.14
N HIS A 116 5.75 -7.42 3.01
CA HIS A 116 5.34 -8.79 3.34
C HIS A 116 3.85 -8.94 3.03
N VAL A 117 3.47 -10.03 2.33
CA VAL A 117 2.08 -10.33 2.00
C VAL A 117 1.74 -11.68 2.61
N SER A 118 0.84 -11.69 3.58
CA SER A 118 0.36 -12.92 4.21
C SER A 118 -0.91 -13.41 3.52
N LYS A 119 -0.95 -14.70 3.17
CA LYS A 119 -2.16 -15.38 2.71
C LYS A 119 -2.86 -15.96 3.93
N LYS A 120 -3.98 -15.39 4.35
CA LYS A 120 -4.90 -16.13 5.24
C LYS A 120 -5.84 -16.96 4.37
N CYS A 121 -5.48 -18.23 4.17
CA CYS A 121 -6.43 -19.23 3.67
C CYS A 121 -7.51 -19.45 4.74
N ALA A 122 -8.64 -18.76 4.62
CA ALA A 122 -9.83 -19.11 5.38
C ALA A 122 -10.45 -20.37 4.74
N HIS A 123 -9.97 -21.55 5.13
CA HIS A 123 -10.79 -22.75 5.08
C HIS A 123 -11.79 -22.65 6.23
N ALA A 124 -12.97 -22.10 5.95
CA ALA A 124 -14.15 -22.38 6.75
C ALA A 124 -14.55 -23.82 6.39
N ARG A 125 -14.25 -24.75 7.29
CA ARG A 125 -14.85 -26.08 7.30
C ARG A 125 -16.36 -25.91 7.48
N GLN A 126 -17.14 -26.51 6.58
CA GLN A 126 -18.35 -27.25 6.93
C GLN A 126 -18.21 -28.62 6.27
#